data_AF-A0A1H4U6U6-F1
#
_entry.id   AF-A0A1H4U6U6-F1
#
_cell.length_a   1.000
_cell.length_b   1.000
_cell.length_c   1.000
_cell.angle_alpha   90.00
_cell.angle_beta   90.00
_cell.angle_gamma   90.00
#
_symmetry.space_group_name_H-M   'P 1'
#
loop_
_entity.id
_entity.type
_entity.pdbx_description
1 polymer ?
#
loop_
_entity_poly.entity_id
_entity_poly.type
_entity_poly.pdbx_seq_one_letter_code
_entity_poly.pdbx_strand_id
1 'polypeptide(L)'
;MRILYLDCFSGISGDMTVAALVDAGADKLYIEEELGRIKLEPYSLEWKRVMKRGISSQKFDVLLDPNHPPKHHRHYSDIVKIIRGAGFNDRVTALSLAIFEKIGMAEAKIHGITMEKVHFHEVGAIDSIVDIVGAALAIDSLQVEKIYSSPVPLGSGTIHIDHGIYPVPAPATLEMMRGVPIASTNYALEMTTPTGAGIISGIVDEFSKSFPPMIVDAIGYGAGTRDLPNQPNVLRVVIGKIDPFIGKWQVTHEHLAGEHHHQEEQHHHKEHQHNSADEDTFESEHKLDSDDHHSHEHTHSHHHGHEHKH
;
A
#
# COMPACT_ATOMS: atom_id res chain seq x y z
N MET A 1 -4.32 2.36 -23.95
CA MET A 1 -4.73 2.80 -22.61
C MET A 1 -3.88 2.13 -21.57
N ARG A 2 -2.93 2.87 -21.00
CA ARG A 2 -2.10 2.45 -19.87
C ARG A 2 -2.85 2.64 -18.56
N ILE A 3 -2.82 1.62 -17.71
CA ILE A 3 -3.53 1.55 -16.43
C ILE A 3 -2.51 1.57 -15.29
N LEU A 4 -2.86 2.30 -14.23
CA LEU A 4 -2.33 2.15 -12.89
C LEU A 4 -3.41 1.52 -12.01
N TYR A 5 -3.09 0.44 -11.30
CA TYR A 5 -3.92 -0.10 -10.22
C TYR A 5 -3.19 0.08 -8.89
N LEU A 6 -3.80 0.85 -7.98
CA LEU A 6 -3.35 1.05 -6.60
C LEU A 6 -3.96 -0.06 -5.72
N ASP A 7 -3.14 -1.04 -5.34
CA ASP A 7 -3.53 -2.12 -4.44
C ASP A 7 -3.22 -1.74 -2.99
N CYS A 8 -4.21 -1.16 -2.32
CA CYS A 8 -4.09 -0.56 -1.01
C CYS A 8 -4.25 -1.57 0.14
N PHE A 9 -3.98 -2.87 -0.07
CA PHE A 9 -4.18 -3.90 0.97
C PHE A 9 -3.50 -3.60 2.32
N SER A 10 -2.41 -2.81 2.31
CA SER A 10 -1.68 -2.34 3.50
C SER A 10 -1.78 -0.84 3.74
N GLY A 11 -2.84 -0.22 3.23
CA GLY A 11 -3.04 1.22 3.32
C GLY A 11 -2.29 1.99 2.24
N ILE A 12 -2.23 3.31 2.41
CA ILE A 12 -1.63 4.24 1.46
C ILE A 12 -1.22 5.53 2.15
N SER A 13 -0.04 6.03 1.78
CA SER A 13 0.46 7.37 2.11
C SER A 13 1.14 7.99 0.90
N GLY A 14 1.43 9.29 1.00
CA GLY A 14 2.13 10.04 -0.05
C GLY A 14 3.47 9.40 -0.44
N ASP A 15 4.38 9.26 0.52
CA ASP A 15 5.69 8.63 0.34
C ASP A 15 5.62 7.20 -0.21
N MET A 16 4.69 6.37 0.29
CA MET A 16 4.45 5.01 -0.22
C MET A 16 4.01 5.05 -1.69
N THR A 17 3.20 6.03 -2.09
CA THR A 17 2.75 6.17 -3.48
C THR A 17 3.90 6.53 -4.40
N VAL A 18 4.70 7.54 -4.05
CA VAL A 18 5.89 7.94 -4.82
C VAL A 18 6.86 6.77 -4.96
N ALA A 19 7.19 6.12 -3.85
CA ALA A 19 8.11 5.00 -3.83
C ALA A 19 7.62 3.82 -4.68
N ALA A 20 6.33 3.47 -4.59
CA ALA A 20 5.77 2.36 -5.35
C ALA A 20 5.78 2.64 -6.86
N LEU A 21 5.47 3.86 -7.27
CA LEU A 21 5.48 4.24 -8.69
C LEU A 21 6.90 4.26 -9.28
N VAL A 22 7.88 4.76 -8.53
CA VAL A 22 9.30 4.67 -8.93
C VAL A 22 9.76 3.21 -9.00
N ASP A 23 9.33 2.37 -8.05
CA ASP A 23 9.63 0.94 -8.10
C ASP A 23 9.01 0.23 -9.31
N ALA A 24 7.86 0.71 -9.78
CA ALA A 24 7.21 0.25 -11.01
C ALA A 24 7.80 0.86 -12.30
N GLY A 25 8.86 1.66 -12.20
CA GLY A 25 9.61 2.20 -13.34
C GLY A 25 9.33 3.66 -13.68
N ALA A 26 8.73 4.46 -12.79
CA ALA A 26 8.69 5.92 -12.99
C ALA A 26 10.11 6.50 -12.98
N ASP A 27 10.36 7.52 -13.78
CA ASP A 27 11.68 8.14 -13.91
C ASP A 27 12.00 8.96 -12.65
N LYS A 28 12.86 8.38 -11.81
CA LYS A 28 13.35 9.01 -10.58
C LYS A 28 14.08 10.33 -10.85
N LEU A 29 14.92 10.41 -11.88
CA LEU A 29 15.71 11.62 -12.17
C LEU A 29 14.79 12.77 -12.58
N TYR A 30 13.81 12.46 -13.43
CA TYR A 30 12.77 13.42 -13.80
C TYR A 30 12.03 13.97 -12.56
N ILE A 31 11.64 13.09 -11.63
CA ILE A 31 10.95 13.50 -10.40
C ILE A 31 11.84 14.43 -9.55
N GLU A 32 13.12 14.08 -9.35
CA GLU A 32 14.06 14.90 -8.56
C GLU A 32 14.29 16.28 -9.21
N GLU A 33 14.48 16.32 -10.53
CA GLU A 33 14.70 17.56 -11.28
C GLU A 33 13.48 18.49 -11.24
N GLU A 34 12.28 17.95 -11.43
CA GLU A 34 11.05 18.74 -11.41
C GLU A 34 10.72 19.22 -9.99
N LEU A 35 10.86 18.36 -8.96
CA LEU A 35 10.68 18.77 -7.57
C LEU A 35 11.67 19.90 -7.19
N GLY A 36 12.89 19.88 -7.70
CA GLY A 36 13.87 20.95 -7.51
C GLY A 36 13.46 22.33 -8.05
N ARG A 37 12.43 22.40 -8.92
CA ARG A 37 11.86 23.67 -9.41
C ARG A 37 10.89 24.32 -8.43
N ILE A 38 10.40 23.58 -7.45
CA ILE A 38 9.48 24.10 -6.45
C ILE A 38 10.24 25.02 -5.50
N LYS A 39 9.77 26.26 -5.36
CA LYS A 39 10.36 27.26 -4.45
C LYS A 39 9.93 26.99 -3.00
N LEU A 40 10.54 25.99 -2.39
CA LEU A 40 10.43 25.65 -0.97
C LEU A 40 11.78 25.87 -0.26
N GLU A 41 11.74 25.78 1.07
CA GLU A 41 12.92 25.68 1.92
C GLU A 41 13.76 24.45 1.55
N PRO A 42 15.07 24.44 1.84
CA PRO A 42 15.95 23.35 1.46
C PRO A 42 15.49 21.99 2.03
N TYR A 43 15.42 20.99 1.17
CA TYR A 43 15.24 19.59 1.51
C TYR A 43 16.11 18.72 0.59
N SER A 44 16.30 17.47 0.99
CA SER A 44 16.91 16.45 0.14
C SER A 44 16.01 15.22 0.07
N LEU A 45 16.14 14.47 -1.02
CA LEU A 45 15.37 13.27 -1.27
C LEU A 45 16.24 12.06 -1.07
N GLU A 46 15.74 11.09 -0.30
CA GLU A 46 16.44 9.86 -0.02
C GLU A 46 15.64 8.66 -0.54
N TRP A 47 16.35 7.75 -1.19
CA TRP A 47 15.77 6.56 -1.80
C TRP A 47 16.52 5.34 -1.28
N LYS A 48 15.79 4.42 -0.66
CA LYS A 48 16.36 3.20 -0.08
C LYS A 48 15.62 1.96 -0.54
N ARG A 49 16.36 0.88 -0.77
CA ARG A 49 15.76 -0.45 -0.93
C ARG A 49 15.63 -1.07 0.45
N VAL A 50 14.41 -1.47 0.84
CA VAL A 50 14.11 -2.06 2.15
C VAL A 50 13.33 -3.36 2.00
N MET A 51 13.42 -4.23 3.01
CA MET A 51 12.66 -5.48 3.06
C MET A 51 11.54 -5.35 4.08
N LYS A 52 10.28 -5.43 3.64
CA LYS A 52 9.10 -5.43 4.51
C LYS A 52 8.47 -6.83 4.50
N ARG A 53 8.67 -7.59 5.57
CA ARG A 53 8.17 -8.98 5.74
C ARG A 53 8.36 -9.86 4.48
N GLY A 54 9.57 -9.83 3.91
CA GLY A 54 9.93 -10.63 2.72
C GLY A 54 9.69 -9.95 1.38
N ILE A 55 9.04 -8.77 1.34
CA ILE A 55 8.84 -8.00 0.11
C ILE A 55 9.92 -6.92 -0.01
N SER A 56 10.73 -7.04 -1.07
CA SER A 56 11.67 -5.97 -1.48
C SER A 56 10.88 -4.78 -1.97
N SER A 57 11.11 -3.61 -1.39
CA SER A 57 10.30 -2.40 -1.61
C SER A 57 11.19 -1.17 -1.67
N GLN A 58 10.79 -0.21 -2.50
CA GLN A 58 11.39 1.11 -2.50
C GLN A 58 10.88 1.91 -1.29
N LYS A 59 11.76 2.64 -0.63
CA LYS A 59 11.43 3.64 0.39
C LYS A 59 11.83 5.01 -0.15
N PHE A 60 10.99 6.00 0.11
CA PHE A 60 11.17 7.41 -0.22
C PHE A 60 11.06 8.20 1.08
N ASP A 61 12.05 9.04 1.36
CA ASP A 61 12.08 9.91 2.52
C ASP A 61 12.45 11.34 2.08
N VAL A 62 11.75 12.33 2.63
CA VAL A 62 12.06 13.74 2.47
C VAL A 62 12.83 14.19 3.71
N LEU A 63 14.07 14.62 3.51
CA LEU A 63 14.97 15.02 4.60
C LEU A 63 15.08 16.54 4.64
N LEU A 64 14.53 17.14 5.70
CA LEU A 64 14.57 18.58 5.92
C LEU A 64 15.93 19.02 6.47
N ASP A 65 16.41 20.21 6.06
CA ASP A 65 17.64 20.77 6.61
C ASP A 65 17.44 21.19 8.09
N PRO A 66 18.17 20.60 9.05
CA PRO A 66 18.02 20.93 10.47
C PRO A 66 18.38 22.39 10.81
N ASN A 67 19.15 23.08 9.95
CA ASN A 67 19.53 24.47 10.15
C ASN A 67 18.49 25.46 9.61
N HIS A 68 17.50 24.99 8.86
CA HIS A 68 16.45 25.82 8.28
C HIS A 68 15.08 25.29 8.75
N PRO A 69 14.57 25.77 9.90
CA PRO A 69 13.30 25.28 10.41
C PRO A 69 12.20 25.51 9.35
N PRO A 70 11.50 24.45 8.93
CA PRO A 70 10.53 24.56 7.86
C PRO A 70 9.33 25.38 8.34
N LYS A 71 8.67 26.08 7.42
CA LYS A 71 7.28 26.50 7.69
C LYS A 71 6.44 25.23 7.79
N HIS A 72 5.97 24.93 8.99
CA HIS A 72 5.08 23.79 9.24
C HIS A 72 3.69 24.00 8.66
N HIS A 73 3.33 25.24 8.33
CA HIS A 73 2.00 25.55 7.86
C HIS A 73 2.00 26.49 6.64
N ARG A 74 1.11 26.20 5.70
CA ARG A 74 0.88 26.99 4.48
C ARG A 74 -0.60 27.10 4.21
N HIS A 75 -1.02 28.25 3.70
CA HIS A 75 -2.36 28.39 3.17
C HIS A 75 -2.52 27.63 1.86
N TYR A 76 -3.72 27.10 1.62
CA TYR A 76 -4.05 26.45 0.35
C TYR A 76 -3.71 27.34 -0.86
N SER A 77 -4.04 28.64 -0.78
CA SER A 77 -3.74 29.60 -1.84
C SER A 77 -2.24 29.71 -2.16
N ASP A 78 -1.37 29.51 -1.18
CA ASP A 78 0.07 29.60 -1.39
C ASP A 78 0.62 28.35 -2.04
N ILE A 79 0.10 27.16 -1.67
CA ILE A 79 0.41 25.90 -2.35
C ILE A 79 0.00 25.97 -3.82
N VAL A 80 -1.20 26.49 -4.12
CA VAL A 80 -1.67 26.67 -5.51
C VAL A 80 -0.71 27.59 -6.30
N LYS A 81 -0.26 28.71 -5.70
CA LYS A 81 0.72 29.61 -6.34
C LYS A 81 2.06 28.91 -6.57
N ILE A 82 2.52 28.13 -5.61
CA ILE A 82 3.77 27.36 -5.70
C ILE A 82 3.71 26.39 -6.88
N ILE A 83 2.66 25.56 -6.95
CA ILE A 83 2.50 24.56 -8.02
C ILE A 83 2.39 25.23 -9.39
N ARG A 84 1.53 26.25 -9.53
CA ARG A 84 1.38 26.98 -10.80
C ARG A 84 2.63 27.75 -11.22
N GLY A 85 3.45 28.17 -10.25
CA GLY A 85 4.69 28.90 -10.48
C GLY A 85 5.91 28.00 -10.75
N ALA A 86 5.79 26.69 -10.59
CA ALA A 86 6.90 25.73 -10.75
C ALA A 86 7.21 25.41 -12.22
N GLY A 87 6.30 25.73 -13.15
CA GLY A 87 6.50 25.48 -14.58
C GLY A 87 6.38 24.02 -14.99
N PHE A 88 5.62 23.22 -14.24
CA PHE A 88 5.26 21.86 -14.63
C PHE A 88 4.40 21.84 -15.90
N ASN A 89 4.32 20.69 -16.54
CA ASN A 89 3.32 20.49 -17.59
C ASN A 89 1.89 20.57 -17.01
N ASP A 90 0.91 20.73 -17.91
CA ASP A 90 -0.50 20.91 -17.52
C ASP A 90 -1.04 19.73 -16.72
N ARG A 91 -0.58 18.52 -17.06
CA ARG A 91 -1.05 17.28 -16.46
C ARG A 91 -0.58 17.14 -15.00
N VAL A 92 0.70 17.34 -14.73
CA VAL A 92 1.27 17.33 -13.38
C VAL A 92 0.63 18.41 -12.52
N THR A 93 0.45 19.60 -13.09
CA THR A 93 -0.25 20.72 -12.42
C THR A 93 -1.68 20.32 -12.04
N ALA A 94 -2.44 19.76 -12.99
CA ALA A 94 -3.82 19.36 -12.76
C ALA A 94 -3.95 18.27 -11.69
N LEU A 95 -3.12 17.22 -11.77
CA LEU A 95 -3.11 16.12 -10.79
C LEU A 95 -2.77 16.64 -9.39
N SER A 96 -1.71 17.44 -9.27
CA SER A 96 -1.29 18.00 -7.97
C SER A 96 -2.38 18.87 -7.35
N LEU A 97 -2.99 19.75 -8.15
CA LEU A 97 -4.06 20.63 -7.67
C LEU A 97 -5.33 19.86 -7.31
N ALA A 98 -5.70 18.80 -8.04
CA ALA A 98 -6.85 17.96 -7.73
C ALA A 98 -6.71 17.28 -6.36
N ILE A 99 -5.52 16.79 -6.04
CA ILE A 99 -5.23 16.18 -4.74
C ILE A 99 -5.33 17.22 -3.62
N PHE A 100 -4.65 18.37 -3.77
CA PHE A 100 -4.71 19.44 -2.78
C PHE A 100 -6.10 20.04 -2.60
N GLU A 101 -6.89 20.12 -3.67
CA GLU A 101 -8.27 20.59 -3.61
C GLU A 101 -9.12 19.67 -2.74
N LYS A 102 -9.00 18.34 -2.87
CA LYS A 102 -9.73 17.39 -2.01
C LYS A 102 -9.38 17.55 -0.54
N ILE A 103 -8.08 17.66 -0.24
CA ILE A 103 -7.60 17.86 1.13
C ILE A 103 -8.13 19.19 1.66
N GLY A 104 -7.99 20.29 0.91
CA GLY A 104 -8.46 21.60 1.33
C GLY A 104 -9.96 21.66 1.55
N MET A 105 -10.76 21.00 0.71
CA MET A 105 -12.22 20.93 0.88
C MET A 105 -12.61 20.20 2.17
N ALA A 106 -11.90 19.11 2.49
CA ALA A 106 -12.12 18.37 3.73
C ALA A 106 -11.74 19.22 4.94
N GLU A 107 -10.56 19.85 4.93
CA GLU A 107 -10.09 20.73 6.00
C GLU A 107 -11.02 21.93 6.22
N ALA A 108 -11.44 22.60 5.15
CA ALA A 108 -12.39 23.71 5.20
C ALA A 108 -13.67 23.30 5.95
N LYS A 109 -14.18 22.11 5.64
CA LYS A 109 -15.39 21.59 6.26
C LYS A 109 -15.19 21.18 7.71
N ILE A 110 -14.12 20.46 8.04
CA ILE A 110 -13.81 20.03 9.42
C ILE A 110 -13.60 21.24 10.33
N HIS A 111 -12.98 22.30 9.83
CA HIS A 111 -12.72 23.53 10.58
C HIS A 111 -13.84 24.58 10.47
N GLY A 112 -14.90 24.35 9.67
CA GLY A 112 -16.00 25.28 9.52
C GLY A 112 -15.62 26.62 8.87
N ILE A 113 -14.64 26.60 7.96
CA ILE A 113 -14.09 27.78 7.27
C ILE A 113 -14.26 27.66 5.75
N THR A 114 -13.97 28.73 5.01
CA THR A 114 -13.96 28.70 3.54
C THR A 114 -12.61 28.19 3.03
N MET A 115 -12.58 27.71 1.78
CA MET A 115 -11.37 27.18 1.13
C MET A 115 -10.20 28.17 1.16
N GLU A 116 -10.49 29.45 0.98
CA GLU A 116 -9.48 30.53 0.97
C GLU A 116 -8.82 30.75 2.33
N LYS A 117 -9.51 30.37 3.40
CA LYS A 117 -9.03 30.49 4.78
C LYS A 117 -8.31 29.22 5.25
N VAL A 118 -8.31 28.15 4.46
CA VAL A 118 -7.65 26.89 4.82
C VAL A 118 -6.17 27.14 5.04
N HIS A 119 -5.71 26.68 6.20
CA HIS A 119 -4.34 26.70 6.63
C HIS A 119 -3.98 25.28 7.03
N PHE A 120 -3.15 24.62 6.23
CA PHE A 120 -2.82 23.23 6.46
C PHE A 120 -1.81 23.10 7.59
N HIS A 121 -2.18 22.34 8.61
CA HIS A 121 -1.32 22.12 9.76
C HIS A 121 -0.32 21.00 9.52
N GLU A 122 -0.81 19.86 9.00
CA GLU A 122 0.01 18.67 8.72
C GLU A 122 0.38 18.58 7.23
N VAL A 123 -0.60 18.80 6.34
CA VAL A 123 -0.42 18.69 4.88
C VAL A 123 0.26 19.93 4.28
N GLY A 124 0.48 20.98 5.08
CA GLY A 124 1.16 22.20 4.66
C GLY A 124 2.68 22.10 4.70
N ALA A 125 3.20 21.02 5.29
CA ALA A 125 4.62 20.75 5.42
C ALA A 125 5.27 20.37 4.08
N ILE A 126 6.59 20.53 4.00
CA ILE A 126 7.38 20.23 2.80
C ILE A 126 7.18 18.77 2.37
N ASP A 127 7.23 17.83 3.30
CA ASP A 127 7.07 16.39 3.03
C ASP A 127 5.76 16.09 2.29
N SER A 128 4.64 16.68 2.73
CA SER A 128 3.34 16.47 2.08
C SER A 128 3.27 17.09 0.67
N ILE A 129 3.89 18.25 0.45
CA ILE A 129 3.95 18.88 -0.87
C ILE A 129 4.80 18.04 -1.82
N VAL A 130 5.97 17.61 -1.36
CA VAL A 130 6.89 16.76 -2.12
C VAL A 130 6.24 15.42 -2.45
N ASP A 131 5.54 14.80 -1.51
CA ASP A 131 4.80 13.56 -1.72
C ASP A 131 3.71 13.69 -2.80
N ILE A 132 2.84 14.70 -2.68
CA ILE A 132 1.70 14.89 -3.59
C ILE A 132 2.17 15.24 -5.00
N VAL A 133 3.11 16.18 -5.11
CA VAL A 133 3.66 16.58 -6.41
C VAL A 133 4.52 15.45 -7.00
N GLY A 134 5.29 14.76 -6.17
CA GLY A 134 6.07 13.58 -6.56
C GLY A 134 5.20 12.46 -7.13
N ALA A 135 4.02 12.22 -6.53
CA ALA A 135 3.07 11.24 -7.03
C ALA A 135 2.51 11.66 -8.41
N ALA A 136 2.15 12.94 -8.57
CA ALA A 136 1.69 13.48 -9.85
C ALA A 136 2.76 13.36 -10.95
N LEU A 137 4.02 13.68 -10.63
CA LEU A 137 5.17 13.54 -11.53
C LEU A 137 5.42 12.08 -11.92
N ALA A 138 5.36 11.16 -10.95
CA ALA A 138 5.56 9.73 -11.21
C ALA A 138 4.45 9.15 -12.11
N ILE A 139 3.19 9.56 -11.91
CA ILE A 139 2.06 9.17 -12.74
C ILE A 139 2.20 9.71 -14.18
N ASP A 140 2.64 10.96 -14.32
CA ASP A 140 2.90 11.59 -15.61
C ASP A 140 4.05 10.89 -16.37
N SER A 141 5.17 10.65 -15.67
CA SER A 141 6.33 9.93 -16.20
C SER A 141 5.97 8.53 -16.73
N LEU A 142 5.12 7.81 -16.00
CA LEU A 142 4.62 6.50 -16.41
C LEU A 142 3.62 6.55 -17.56
N GLN A 143 3.16 7.75 -17.97
CA GLN A 143 2.13 7.95 -18.99
C GLN A 143 0.86 7.15 -18.71
N VAL A 144 0.45 7.07 -17.44
CA VAL A 144 -0.80 6.42 -17.05
C VAL A 144 -1.96 7.12 -17.76
N GLU A 145 -3.01 6.43 -18.15
CA GLU A 145 -4.21 7.07 -18.76
C GLU A 145 -5.45 6.87 -17.88
N LYS A 146 -5.46 5.81 -17.07
CA LYS A 146 -6.56 5.50 -16.16
C LYS A 146 -6.04 4.90 -14.85
N ILE A 147 -6.59 5.36 -13.74
CA ILE A 147 -6.20 4.97 -12.39
C ILE A 147 -7.35 4.22 -11.73
N TYR A 148 -7.08 2.98 -11.35
CA TYR A 148 -7.95 2.15 -10.54
C TYR A 148 -7.39 2.03 -9.13
N SER A 149 -8.25 1.77 -8.15
CA SER A 149 -7.82 1.40 -6.80
C SER A 149 -8.67 0.28 -6.21
N SER A 150 -8.04 -0.53 -5.35
CA SER A 150 -8.79 -1.40 -4.44
C SER A 150 -9.60 -0.56 -3.44
N PRO A 151 -10.60 -1.15 -2.76
CA PRO A 151 -11.13 -0.53 -1.54
C PRO A 151 -10.01 -0.25 -0.54
N VAL A 152 -10.11 0.84 0.21
CA VAL A 152 -8.99 1.41 0.96
C VAL A 152 -9.14 1.17 2.47
N PRO A 153 -8.16 0.52 3.14
CA PRO A 153 -8.21 0.32 4.58
C PRO A 153 -7.76 1.58 5.33
N LEU A 154 -8.65 2.12 6.17
CA LEU A 154 -8.38 3.36 6.89
C LEU A 154 -7.61 3.16 8.20
N GLY A 155 -7.84 2.03 8.86
CA GLY A 155 -7.33 1.78 10.20
C GLY A 155 -8.36 2.05 11.29
N SER A 156 -7.91 2.01 12.54
CA SER A 156 -8.74 2.30 13.73
C SER A 156 -7.87 2.74 14.91
N GLY A 157 -8.47 3.13 16.02
CA GLY A 157 -7.76 3.59 17.22
C GLY A 157 -7.64 5.11 17.28
N THR A 158 -6.52 5.61 17.77
CA THR A 158 -6.27 7.05 17.94
C THR A 158 -4.84 7.42 17.55
N ILE A 159 -4.67 8.65 17.08
CA ILE A 159 -3.37 9.27 16.79
C ILE A 159 -3.21 10.56 17.58
N HIS A 160 -1.96 10.96 17.82
CA HIS A 160 -1.64 12.27 18.36
C HIS A 160 -1.21 13.19 17.22
N ILE A 161 -1.91 14.31 17.08
CA ILE A 161 -1.68 15.35 16.08
C ILE A 161 -1.53 16.70 16.78
N ASP A 162 -1.20 17.76 16.03
CA ASP A 162 -1.05 19.13 16.59
C ASP A 162 -2.27 19.61 17.38
N HIS A 163 -3.45 19.09 17.05
CA HIS A 163 -4.73 19.40 17.69
C HIS A 163 -5.08 18.46 18.88
N GLY A 164 -4.15 17.60 19.30
CA GLY A 164 -4.33 16.65 20.40
C GLY A 164 -4.58 15.21 19.92
N ILE A 165 -5.34 14.45 20.70
CA ILE A 165 -5.61 13.03 20.39
C ILE A 165 -6.88 12.93 19.54
N TYR A 166 -6.74 12.36 18.34
CA TYR A 166 -7.80 12.26 17.35
C TYR A 166 -8.11 10.79 17.02
N PRO A 167 -9.36 10.47 16.62
CA PRO A 167 -9.71 9.13 16.16
C PRO A 167 -8.97 8.80 14.85
N VAL A 168 -8.76 7.51 14.61
CA VAL A 168 -8.34 6.99 13.30
C VAL A 168 -9.56 6.34 12.62
N PRO A 169 -9.86 6.68 11.36
CA PRO A 169 -9.22 7.72 10.54
C PRO A 169 -9.42 9.13 11.10
N ALA A 170 -8.45 10.02 10.86
CA ALA A 170 -8.57 11.43 11.17
C ALA A 170 -9.80 12.04 10.48
N PRO A 171 -10.45 13.08 11.04
CA PRO A 171 -11.68 13.66 10.49
C PRO A 171 -11.57 14.13 9.03
N ALA A 172 -10.47 14.80 8.66
CA ALA A 172 -10.24 15.22 7.28
C ALA A 172 -10.05 14.01 6.34
N THR A 173 -9.30 13.00 6.77
CA THR A 173 -9.14 11.72 6.07
C THR A 173 -10.49 11.07 5.82
N LEU A 174 -11.34 10.94 6.85
CA LEU A 174 -12.65 10.32 6.71
C LEU A 174 -13.60 11.15 5.83
N GLU A 175 -13.52 12.48 5.89
CA GLU A 175 -14.30 13.37 5.03
C GLU A 175 -13.96 13.18 3.54
N MET A 176 -12.66 13.06 3.20
CA MET A 176 -12.21 12.78 1.83
C MET A 176 -12.70 11.41 1.33
N MET A 177 -12.84 10.44 2.23
CA MET A 177 -13.27 9.08 1.88
C MET A 177 -14.79 8.93 1.75
N ARG A 178 -15.57 10.01 1.87
CA ARG A 178 -17.02 10.01 1.65
C ARG A 178 -17.35 9.57 0.21
N GLY A 179 -18.08 8.46 0.08
CA GLY A 179 -18.44 7.89 -1.23
C GLY A 179 -17.35 7.02 -1.87
N VAL A 180 -16.21 6.84 -1.20
CA VAL A 180 -15.12 5.97 -1.63
C VAL A 180 -15.25 4.60 -0.94
N PRO A 181 -15.07 3.47 -1.64
CA PRO A 181 -15.07 2.16 -1.02
C PRO A 181 -13.96 1.98 0.02
N ILE A 182 -14.36 1.66 1.25
CA ILE A 182 -13.45 1.41 2.38
C ILE A 182 -13.29 -0.10 2.57
N ALA A 183 -12.05 -0.55 2.80
CA ALA A 183 -11.74 -1.92 3.18
C ALA A 183 -11.65 -2.07 4.71
N SER A 184 -11.98 -3.24 5.21
CA SER A 184 -11.69 -3.61 6.60
C SER A 184 -10.21 -3.89 6.80
N THR A 185 -9.69 -3.60 7.99
CA THR A 185 -8.34 -3.94 8.42
C THR A 185 -8.36 -4.28 9.91
N ASN A 186 -7.47 -5.18 10.32
CA ASN A 186 -7.33 -5.57 11.73
C ASN A 186 -6.30 -4.70 12.47
N TYR A 187 -5.70 -3.71 11.80
CA TYR A 187 -4.70 -2.84 12.40
C TYR A 187 -5.34 -1.61 13.05
N ALA A 188 -5.12 -1.48 14.36
CA ALA A 188 -5.45 -0.29 15.16
C ALA A 188 -4.37 0.79 15.04
N LEU A 189 -4.09 1.18 13.80
CA LEU A 189 -3.09 2.16 13.40
C LEU A 189 -3.67 2.98 12.24
N GLU A 190 -3.17 4.19 12.01
CA GLU A 190 -3.47 4.91 10.77
C GLU A 190 -2.83 4.17 9.58
N MET A 191 -3.68 3.53 8.78
CA MET A 191 -3.28 2.80 7.58
C MET A 191 -3.35 3.69 6.33
N THR A 192 -4.29 4.63 6.31
CA THR A 192 -4.39 5.65 5.26
C THR A 192 -4.15 7.02 5.87
N THR A 193 -3.08 7.69 5.43
CA THR A 193 -2.76 9.05 5.89
C THR A 193 -3.65 10.09 5.17
N PRO A 194 -3.71 11.35 5.65
CA PRO A 194 -4.41 12.42 4.93
C PRO A 194 -3.92 12.57 3.49
N THR A 195 -2.60 12.48 3.24
CA THR A 195 -2.04 12.54 1.88
C THR A 195 -2.47 11.35 1.02
N GLY A 196 -2.49 10.14 1.59
CA GLY A 196 -2.98 8.95 0.91
C GLY A 196 -4.46 9.05 0.54
N ALA A 197 -5.32 9.52 1.44
CA ALA A 197 -6.73 9.77 1.15
C ALA A 197 -6.94 10.88 0.12
N GLY A 198 -6.10 11.92 0.13
CA GLY A 198 -6.09 12.96 -0.90
C GLY A 198 -5.77 12.40 -2.29
N ILE A 199 -4.76 11.54 -2.39
CA ILE A 199 -4.40 10.84 -3.64
C ILE A 199 -5.59 9.98 -4.12
N ILE A 200 -6.13 9.13 -3.24
CA ILE A 200 -7.25 8.25 -3.60
C ILE A 200 -8.47 9.05 -4.07
N SER A 201 -8.91 10.03 -3.28
CA SER A 201 -10.13 10.77 -3.57
C SER A 201 -9.98 11.82 -4.68
N GLY A 202 -8.74 12.22 -4.99
CA GLY A 202 -8.44 13.28 -5.95
C GLY A 202 -8.22 12.79 -7.37
N ILE A 203 -7.64 11.60 -7.56
CA ILE A 203 -7.16 11.16 -8.88
C ILE A 203 -7.54 9.73 -9.29
N VAL A 204 -8.17 8.93 -8.43
CA VAL A 204 -8.65 7.61 -8.83
C VAL A 204 -9.93 7.72 -9.65
N ASP A 205 -9.96 7.10 -10.83
CA ASP A 205 -11.11 7.11 -11.72
C ASP A 205 -12.16 6.08 -11.29
N GLU A 206 -11.72 4.87 -10.95
CA GLU A 206 -12.61 3.74 -10.65
C GLU A 206 -12.08 2.87 -9.51
N PHE A 207 -13.00 2.30 -8.73
CA PHE A 207 -12.67 1.37 -7.65
C PHE A 207 -13.11 -0.04 -8.04
N SER A 208 -12.21 -1.01 -7.83
CA SER A 208 -12.50 -2.42 -8.07
C SER A 208 -11.89 -3.28 -6.99
N LYS A 209 -12.66 -4.24 -6.46
CA LYS A 209 -12.17 -5.20 -5.46
C LYS A 209 -11.10 -6.15 -6.03
N SER A 210 -11.13 -6.37 -7.34
CA SER A 210 -10.19 -7.24 -8.06
C SER A 210 -9.47 -6.45 -9.14
N PHE A 211 -8.34 -6.95 -9.62
CA PHE A 211 -7.62 -6.32 -10.72
C PHE A 211 -8.54 -6.15 -11.94
N PRO A 212 -8.55 -4.98 -12.59
CA PRO A 212 -9.24 -4.83 -13.86
C PRO A 212 -8.59 -5.78 -14.89
N PRO A 213 -9.34 -6.24 -15.91
CA PRO A 213 -8.74 -7.04 -16.98
C PRO A 213 -7.61 -6.26 -17.66
N MET A 214 -6.37 -6.75 -17.51
CA MET A 214 -5.18 -6.08 -18.02
C MET A 214 -4.05 -7.07 -18.26
N ILE A 215 -3.16 -6.73 -19.20
CA ILE A 215 -1.82 -7.32 -19.28
C ILE A 215 -0.91 -6.47 -18.39
N VAL A 216 -0.27 -7.11 -17.41
CA VAL A 216 0.65 -6.47 -16.47
C VAL A 216 2.01 -6.24 -17.13
N ASP A 217 2.47 -4.99 -17.14
CA ASP A 217 3.77 -4.58 -17.65
C ASP A 217 4.80 -4.47 -16.51
N ALA A 218 4.42 -3.92 -15.36
CA ALA A 218 5.31 -3.71 -14.22
C ALA A 218 4.56 -3.73 -12.88
N ILE A 219 5.27 -4.06 -11.80
CA ILE A 219 4.76 -4.05 -10.43
C ILE A 219 5.78 -3.32 -9.57
N GLY A 220 5.32 -2.44 -8.69
CA GLY A 220 6.17 -1.72 -7.74
C GLY A 220 5.62 -1.79 -6.32
N TYR A 221 6.51 -1.74 -5.35
CA TYR A 221 6.21 -1.73 -3.93
C TYR A 221 6.83 -0.51 -3.24
N GLY A 222 6.00 0.30 -2.61
CA GLY A 222 6.42 1.47 -1.83
C GLY A 222 6.26 1.20 -0.34
N ALA A 223 7.35 1.27 0.41
CA ALA A 223 7.39 0.94 1.83
C ALA A 223 6.94 2.09 2.73
N GLY A 224 6.01 1.80 3.63
CA GLY A 224 5.69 2.69 4.74
C GLY A 224 6.78 2.64 5.82
N THR A 225 6.85 3.69 6.64
CA THR A 225 7.90 3.81 7.68
C THR A 225 7.76 2.73 8.76
N ARG A 226 6.53 2.48 9.23
CA ARG A 226 6.24 1.53 10.32
C ARG A 226 6.44 0.07 9.88
N ASP A 227 6.76 -0.81 10.80
CA ASP A 227 6.65 -2.27 10.61
C ASP A 227 5.36 -2.77 11.23
N LEU A 228 4.60 -3.57 10.49
CA LEU A 228 3.39 -4.20 11.00
C LEU A 228 3.70 -5.64 11.44
N PRO A 229 3.11 -6.13 12.54
CA PRO A 229 3.42 -7.44 13.08
C PRO A 229 3.21 -8.60 12.11
N ASN A 230 2.16 -8.55 11.29
CA ASN A 230 1.65 -9.69 10.49
C ASN A 230 1.41 -9.38 8.99
N GLN A 231 1.82 -8.21 8.50
CA GLN A 231 1.59 -7.78 7.12
C GLN A 231 2.75 -6.89 6.64
N PRO A 232 3.22 -6.97 5.38
CA PRO A 232 4.18 -6.00 4.87
C PRO A 232 3.53 -4.61 4.83
N ASN A 233 4.15 -3.59 5.43
CA ASN A 233 3.68 -2.21 5.33
C ASN A 233 4.12 -1.60 4.00
N VAL A 234 3.40 -1.94 2.93
CA VAL A 234 3.73 -1.53 1.56
C VAL A 234 2.46 -1.21 0.78
N LEU A 235 2.54 -0.21 -0.09
CA LEU A 235 1.58 -0.03 -1.17
C LEU A 235 2.10 -0.83 -2.36
N ARG A 236 1.25 -1.68 -2.95
CA ARG A 236 1.55 -2.30 -4.25
C ARG A 236 0.89 -1.49 -5.35
N VAL A 237 1.64 -1.20 -6.40
CA VAL A 237 1.09 -0.65 -7.64
C VAL A 237 1.33 -1.60 -8.79
N VAL A 238 0.37 -1.68 -9.70
CA VAL A 238 0.45 -2.51 -10.90
C VAL A 238 0.23 -1.64 -12.12
N ILE A 239 1.19 -1.64 -13.03
CA ILE A 239 1.14 -0.93 -14.30
C ILE A 239 0.86 -1.95 -15.40
N GLY A 240 0.00 -1.60 -16.34
CA GLY A 240 -0.26 -2.44 -17.49
C GLY A 240 -1.19 -1.79 -18.51
N LYS A 241 -1.79 -2.58 -19.38
CA LYS A 241 -2.66 -2.10 -20.46
C LYS A 241 -3.93 -2.93 -20.54
N ILE A 242 -5.03 -2.30 -20.95
CA ILE A 242 -6.23 -3.07 -21.34
C ILE A 242 -5.87 -3.94 -22.53
N ASP A 243 -6.19 -5.23 -22.43
CA ASP A 243 -6.10 -6.15 -23.55
C ASP A 243 -7.44 -6.18 -24.32
N PRO A 244 -7.49 -5.72 -25.58
CA PRO A 244 -8.67 -5.90 -26.42
C PRO A 244 -8.87 -7.36 -26.90
N PHE A 245 -7.95 -8.29 -26.62
CA PHE A 245 -7.93 -9.66 -27.14
C PHE A 245 -7.69 -10.76 -26.08
N ILE A 246 -8.28 -10.63 -24.89
CA ILE A 246 -8.21 -11.63 -23.78
C ILE A 246 -8.52 -13.09 -24.23
N GLY A 247 -9.13 -13.29 -25.40
CA GLY A 247 -9.36 -14.62 -26.00
C GLY A 247 -8.20 -15.28 -26.75
N LYS A 248 -7.01 -14.66 -26.92
CA LYS A 248 -5.93 -15.21 -27.77
C LYS A 248 -4.64 -15.59 -27.04
N TRP A 249 -4.57 -15.41 -25.73
CA TRP A 249 -3.34 -15.70 -24.99
C TRP A 249 -3.25 -17.19 -24.65
N GLN A 250 -2.30 -17.89 -25.29
CA GLN A 250 -1.81 -19.20 -24.86
C GLN A 250 -0.54 -18.99 -24.04
N VAL A 251 -0.51 -19.53 -22.81
CA VAL A 251 0.67 -19.49 -21.94
C VAL A 251 1.76 -20.37 -22.55
N THR A 252 2.82 -19.78 -23.08
CA THR A 252 4.05 -20.52 -23.43
C THR A 252 4.81 -20.85 -22.15
N HIS A 253 4.78 -22.12 -21.75
CA HIS A 253 5.71 -22.64 -20.76
C HIS A 253 7.07 -22.84 -21.44
N GLU A 254 7.90 -21.81 -21.50
CA GLU A 254 9.29 -21.99 -21.92
C GLU A 254 10.11 -22.56 -20.75
N HIS A 255 10.49 -23.83 -20.92
CA HIS A 255 11.60 -24.57 -20.29
C HIS A 255 11.71 -24.59 -18.76
N LEU A 256 11.04 -25.56 -18.14
CA LEU A 256 11.54 -26.26 -16.93
C LEU A 256 11.79 -27.76 -17.23
N ALA A 257 12.23 -28.07 -18.45
CA ALA A 257 12.65 -29.41 -18.82
C ALA A 257 14.13 -29.40 -19.22
N GLY A 258 14.95 -30.02 -18.38
CA GLY A 258 16.36 -30.33 -18.64
C GLY A 258 17.19 -30.18 -17.35
N GLU A 259 17.80 -31.21 -16.76
CA GLU A 259 17.98 -32.60 -17.15
C GLU A 259 18.16 -33.41 -15.85
N HIS A 260 17.24 -34.33 -15.52
CA HIS A 260 17.56 -35.40 -14.59
C HIS A 260 18.27 -36.49 -15.39
N HIS A 261 19.60 -36.41 -15.45
CA HIS A 261 20.44 -37.52 -15.88
C HIS A 261 20.26 -38.68 -14.87
N HIS A 262 19.35 -39.60 -15.15
CA HIS A 262 19.41 -40.93 -14.56
C HIS A 262 20.50 -41.73 -15.29
N GLN A 263 21.64 -41.90 -14.63
CA GLN A 263 22.57 -42.96 -14.97
C GLN A 263 21.92 -44.29 -14.55
N GLU A 264 21.41 -45.05 -15.53
CA GLU A 264 21.14 -46.47 -15.34
C GLU A 264 22.48 -47.21 -15.30
N GLU A 265 23.02 -47.44 -14.11
CA GLU A 265 24.05 -48.47 -13.93
C GLU A 265 23.39 -49.85 -14.07
N GLN A 266 23.78 -50.54 -15.14
CA GLN A 266 23.42 -51.93 -15.42
C GLN A 266 24.04 -52.84 -14.35
N HIS A 267 23.26 -53.20 -13.34
CA HIS A 267 23.62 -54.30 -12.45
C HIS A 267 23.35 -55.64 -13.13
N HIS A 268 24.44 -56.33 -13.50
CA HIS A 268 24.47 -57.75 -13.82
C HIS A 268 23.91 -58.57 -12.64
N HIS A 269 22.67 -59.05 -12.74
CA HIS A 269 22.17 -60.11 -11.88
C HIS A 269 22.47 -61.48 -12.52
N LYS A 270 23.37 -62.22 -11.86
CA LYS A 270 23.57 -63.66 -12.07
C LYS A 270 22.33 -64.42 -11.60
N GLU A 271 21.88 -65.35 -12.44
CA GLU A 271 20.92 -66.39 -12.11
C GLU A 271 21.37 -67.21 -10.91
N HIS A 272 20.49 -67.38 -9.93
CA HIS A 272 20.47 -68.57 -9.09
C HIS A 272 19.02 -68.97 -8.81
N GLN A 273 18.64 -70.12 -9.36
CA GLN A 273 17.47 -70.90 -8.98
C GLN A 273 17.61 -71.41 -7.55
N HIS A 274 16.52 -71.39 -6.77
CA HIS A 274 16.00 -72.56 -6.04
C HIS A 274 14.63 -72.25 -5.40
N ASN A 275 13.66 -73.15 -5.64
CA ASN A 275 12.59 -73.71 -4.78
C ASN A 275 12.39 -73.09 -3.38
N SER A 276 11.20 -73.00 -2.77
CA SER A 276 9.88 -73.61 -2.97
C SER A 276 8.97 -73.08 -1.84
N ALA A 277 7.64 -73.08 -2.06
CA ALA A 277 6.55 -73.30 -1.10
C ALA A 277 6.46 -72.40 0.16
N ASP A 278 5.38 -71.63 0.30
CA ASP A 278 4.23 -72.04 1.12
C ASP A 278 3.11 -70.99 1.07
N GLU A 279 1.89 -71.51 1.09
CA GLU A 279 0.61 -70.83 1.23
C GLU A 279 0.50 -70.21 2.63
N ASP A 280 -0.15 -69.05 2.77
CA ASP A 280 -1.27 -68.93 3.72
C ASP A 280 -1.98 -67.57 3.60
N THR A 281 -3.28 -67.68 3.38
CA THR A 281 -4.36 -66.70 3.49
C THR A 281 -4.53 -66.20 4.93
N PHE A 282 -4.94 -64.93 5.14
CA PHE A 282 -6.00 -64.62 6.11
C PHE A 282 -6.59 -63.21 5.89
N GLU A 283 -7.92 -63.16 5.92
CA GLU A 283 -8.81 -62.01 5.72
C GLU A 283 -8.99 -61.16 6.99
N SER A 284 -9.47 -59.93 6.75
CA SER A 284 -10.49 -59.15 7.51
C SER A 284 -10.32 -58.89 9.02
N GLU A 285 -10.48 -57.62 9.43
CA GLU A 285 -11.78 -57.12 9.89
C GLU A 285 -11.77 -55.64 10.32
N HIS A 286 -12.92 -55.01 10.08
CA HIS A 286 -13.39 -53.71 10.52
C HIS A 286 -13.38 -53.51 12.04
N LYS A 287 -13.31 -52.24 12.50
CA LYS A 287 -14.26 -51.72 13.50
C LYS A 287 -14.35 -50.18 13.51
N LEU A 288 -15.60 -49.72 13.43
CA LEU A 288 -16.14 -48.39 13.72
C LEU A 288 -16.35 -48.22 15.24
N ASP A 289 -16.42 -46.96 15.69
CA ASP A 289 -17.28 -46.38 16.76
C ASP A 289 -16.55 -45.16 17.37
N SER A 290 -16.98 -43.92 17.15
CA SER A 290 -18.17 -43.17 17.65
C SER A 290 -17.90 -42.45 18.98
N ASP A 291 -18.10 -41.12 18.95
CA ASP A 291 -18.59 -40.19 19.96
C ASP A 291 -18.10 -40.26 21.42
N ASP A 292 -17.65 -39.12 21.95
CA ASP A 292 -18.26 -38.60 23.19
C ASP A 292 -17.99 -37.09 23.46
N HIS A 293 -19.08 -36.42 23.82
CA HIS A 293 -19.17 -35.08 24.37
C HIS A 293 -18.52 -34.99 25.77
N HIS A 294 -17.96 -33.84 26.15
CA HIS A 294 -18.15 -33.31 27.52
C HIS A 294 -17.92 -31.79 27.61
N SER A 295 -18.99 -31.11 28.01
CA SER A 295 -19.07 -29.76 28.56
C SER A 295 -18.71 -29.74 30.05
N HIS A 296 -18.01 -28.70 30.52
CA HIS A 296 -18.04 -28.30 31.94
C HIS A 296 -17.93 -26.78 32.11
N GLU A 297 -19.00 -26.18 32.63
CA GLU A 297 -18.99 -24.93 33.40
C GLU A 297 -18.73 -25.22 34.88
N HIS A 298 -18.20 -24.21 35.59
CA HIS A 298 -18.41 -23.79 37.00
C HIS A 298 -17.16 -22.97 37.42
N THR A 299 -17.11 -21.92 38.24
CA THR A 299 -18.02 -21.08 39.05
C THR A 299 -17.14 -19.97 39.70
N HIS A 300 -17.78 -18.91 40.18
CA HIS A 300 -17.21 -17.70 40.82
C HIS A 300 -16.29 -17.91 42.06
N SER A 301 -15.44 -16.90 42.33
CA SER A 301 -15.23 -16.40 43.70
C SER A 301 -14.91 -14.89 43.72
N HIS A 302 -15.57 -14.18 44.64
CA HIS A 302 -15.36 -12.79 45.00
C HIS A 302 -14.21 -12.66 46.02
N HIS A 303 -13.46 -11.55 45.96
CA HIS A 303 -12.89 -10.96 47.17
C HIS A 303 -12.85 -9.43 47.11
N HIS A 304 -13.55 -8.82 48.08
CA HIS A 304 -13.42 -7.42 48.46
C HIS A 304 -12.22 -7.26 49.43
N GLY A 305 -11.58 -6.09 49.38
CA GLY A 305 -10.65 -5.65 50.41
C GLY A 305 -10.41 -4.14 50.29
N HIS A 306 -11.19 -3.36 51.03
CA HIS A 306 -10.89 -1.96 51.39
C HIS A 306 -9.81 -1.95 52.47
N GLU A 307 -8.86 -0.99 52.43
CA GLU A 307 -8.65 -0.01 53.51
C GLU A 307 -7.54 1.02 53.19
N HIS A 308 -7.60 2.11 53.96
CA HIS A 308 -7.11 3.48 53.74
C HIS A 308 -5.77 3.83 54.41
N LYS A 309 -5.24 5.02 54.02
CA LYS A 309 -4.26 5.92 54.70
C LYS A 309 -2.80 5.44 54.69
N HIS A 310 -1.78 6.25 54.37
CA HIS A 310 -1.54 7.69 54.56
C HIS A 310 -0.86 8.31 53.34
#